data_AF-A0A2V9CNE6-F1
#
_entry.id   AF-A0A2V9CNE6-F1
#
_cell.length_a   1.000
_cell.length_b   1.000
_cell.length_c   1.000
_cell.angle_alpha   90.00
_cell.angle_beta   90.00
_cell.angle_gamma   90.00
#
_symmetry.space_group_name_H-M   'P 1'
#
loop_
_entity.id
_entity.type
_entity.pdbx_description
1 polymer ?
#
loop_
_entity_poly.entity_id
_entity_poly.type
_entity_poly.pdbx_seq_one_letter_code
_entity_poly.pdbx_strand_id
1 'polypeptide(L)' 'MSSRILLVFFAEVSAASELGALLLLAEPKGHGKVSEFDSELRAASQVGFNLVDRPSISHSEAALLKKSDDGPDRIGRPK' A
#
# COMPACT_ATOMS: atom_id res chain seq x y z
N MET A 1 -11.72 7.65 5.56
CA MET A 1 -11.54 6.29 6.14
C MET A 1 -10.70 6.35 7.43
N SER A 2 -10.88 5.44 8.41
CA SER A 2 -10.06 5.46 9.64
C SER A 2 -8.66 4.89 9.39
N SER A 3 -7.60 5.64 9.72
CA SER A 3 -6.20 5.25 9.46
C SER A 3 -5.81 3.90 10.05
N ARG A 4 -6.49 3.44 11.11
CA ARG A 4 -6.24 2.13 11.74
C ARG A 4 -6.68 0.96 10.84
N ILE A 5 -7.76 1.12 10.08
CA ILE A 5 -8.28 0.05 9.20
C ILE A 5 -7.32 -0.20 8.04
N LEU A 6 -6.82 0.88 7.42
CA LEU A 6 -5.87 0.78 6.31
C LEU A 6 -4.57 0.08 6.73
N LEU A 7 -4.04 0.44 7.90
CA LEU A 7 -2.84 -0.19 8.47
C LEU A 7 -3.02 -1.70 8.68
N VAL A 8 -4.16 -2.13 9.26
CA VAL A 8 -4.45 -3.55 9.47
C VAL A 8 -4.55 -4.29 8.15
N PHE A 9 -5.30 -3.74 7.18
CA PHE A 9 -5.45 -4.35 5.86
C PHE A 9 -4.09 -4.58 5.18
N PHE A 10 -3.26 -3.54 5.07
CA PHE A 10 -1.95 -3.71 4.41
C PHE A 10 -1.01 -4.61 5.19
N ALA A 11 -1.09 -4.64 6.53
CA ALA A 11 -0.30 -5.58 7.34
C ALA A 11 -0.68 -7.04 7.04
N GLU A 12 -1.97 -7.35 6.90
CA GLU A 12 -2.44 -8.68 6.49
C GLU A 12 -1.97 -9.05 5.08
N VAL A 13 -2.06 -8.11 4.13
CA VAL A 13 -1.57 -8.31 2.75
C VAL A 13 -0.05 -8.53 2.74
N SER A 14 0.72 -7.78 3.53
CA SER A 14 2.17 -7.93 3.67
C SER A 14 2.53 -9.29 4.28
N ALA A 15 1.80 -9.72 5.32
CA ALA A 15 2.02 -11.01 5.96
C ALA A 15 1.73 -12.20 5.04
N ALA A 16 0.75 -12.07 4.14
CA ALA A 16 0.40 -13.07 3.14
C ALA A 16 1.32 -13.07 1.90
N SER A 17 2.18 -12.06 1.76
CA SER A 17 3.01 -11.86 0.57
C SER A 17 4.47 -12.29 0.78
N GLU A 18 5.09 -12.86 -0.26
CA GLU A 18 6.54 -13.10 -0.30
C GLU A 18 7.32 -11.79 -0.49
N LEU A 19 8.63 -11.79 -0.19
CA LEU A 19 9.49 -10.67 -0.55
C LEU A 19 9.53 -10.51 -2.08
N GLY A 20 9.41 -9.27 -2.53
CA GLY A 20 9.36 -8.93 -3.96
C GLY A 20 7.97 -9.06 -4.59
N ALA A 21 6.95 -9.52 -3.85
CA ALA A 21 5.57 -9.59 -4.34
C ALA A 21 5.06 -8.22 -4.80
N LEU A 22 4.22 -8.22 -5.84
CA LEU A 22 3.60 -7.01 -6.37
C LEU A 22 2.15 -6.88 -5.90
N LEU A 23 1.76 -5.67 -5.52
CA LEU A 23 0.40 -5.31 -5.14
C LEU A 23 -0.05 -4.15 -6.03
N LEU A 24 -1.12 -4.37 -6.81
CA LEU A 24 -1.80 -3.30 -7.54
C LEU A 24 -2.93 -2.74 -6.66
N LEU A 25 -2.80 -1.49 -6.24
CA LEU A 25 -3.87 -0.74 -5.60
C LEU A 25 -4.55 0.12 -6.66
N ALA A 26 -5.88 0.01 -6.78
CA ALA A 26 -6.66 0.77 -7.75
C ALA A 26 -7.99 1.20 -7.13
N GLU A 27 -8.15 2.51 -6.90
CA GLU A 27 -9.36 3.11 -6.34
C GLU A 27 -10.14 3.85 -7.43
N PRO A 28 -11.48 3.78 -7.46
CA PRO A 28 -12.28 4.53 -8.45
C PRO A 28 -12.08 6.04 -8.33
N LYS A 29 -11.81 6.69 -9.47
CA LYS A 29 -11.73 8.16 -9.56
C LYS A 29 -13.05 8.79 -9.12
N GLY A 30 -12.96 9.76 -8.21
CA GLY A 30 -14.13 10.49 -7.71
C GLY A 30 -14.91 9.78 -6.60
N HIS A 31 -14.48 8.59 -6.17
CA HIS A 31 -15.03 7.90 -4.99
C HIS A 31 -14.17 8.21 -3.75
N GLY A 32 -14.04 9.49 -3.41
CA GLY A 32 -13.21 9.95 -2.29
C GLY A 32 -12.45 11.24 -2.60
N LYS A 33 -11.79 11.81 -1.59
CA LYS A 33 -10.84 12.92 -1.80
C LYS A 33 -9.47 12.35 -2.17
N VAL A 34 -8.72 12.99 -3.06
CA VAL A 34 -7.32 12.61 -3.41
C VAL A 34 -6.44 12.35 -2.17
N SER A 35 -6.71 13.05 -1.06
CA SER A 35 -6.05 12.84 0.23
C SER A 35 -6.23 11.43 0.84
N GLU A 36 -7.25 10.69 0.43
CA GLU A 36 -7.55 9.34 0.90
C GLU A 36 -6.64 8.31 0.22
N PHE A 37 -6.48 8.37 -1.11
CA PHE A 37 -5.55 7.50 -1.84
C PHE A 37 -4.11 7.68 -1.37
N ASP A 38 -3.65 8.91 -1.17
CA ASP A 38 -2.32 9.16 -0.59
C ASP A 38 -2.14 8.58 0.82
N SER A 39 -3.22 8.50 1.59
CA SER A 39 -3.18 7.92 2.94
C SER A 39 -3.10 6.40 2.91
N GLU A 40 -3.71 5.76 1.92
CA GLU A 40 -3.56 4.32 1.66
C GLU A 40 -2.12 3.97 1.29
N LEU A 41 -1.50 4.75 0.40
CA LEU A 41 -0.10 4.54 0.02
C LEU A 41 0.85 4.71 1.19
N ARG A 42 0.59 5.70 2.06
CA ARG A 42 1.34 5.86 3.32
C ARG A 42 1.17 4.65 4.23
N ALA A 43 -0.05 4.11 4.35
CA ALA A 43 -0.30 2.92 5.16
C ALA A 43 0.40 1.68 4.58
N ALA A 44 0.38 1.50 3.26
CA ALA A 44 1.09 0.41 2.58
C ALA A 44 2.62 0.51 2.77
N SER A 45 3.17 1.72 2.67
CA SER A 45 4.60 1.97 2.92
C SER A 45 5.02 1.63 4.35
N GLN A 46 4.18 1.93 5.34
CA GLN A 46 4.47 1.61 6.75
C GLN A 46 4.61 0.10 7.02
N VAL A 47 4.10 -0.76 6.14
CA VAL A 47 4.16 -2.23 6.30
C VAL A 47 5.06 -2.91 5.25
N GLY A 48 5.92 -2.14 4.58
CA GLY A 48 6.98 -2.65 3.71
C GLY A 48 6.68 -2.69 2.22
N PHE A 49 5.60 -2.06 1.75
CA PHE A 49 5.33 -1.89 0.33
C PHE A 49 5.87 -0.57 -0.21
N ASN A 50 6.76 -0.63 -1.21
CA ASN A 50 7.30 0.55 -1.88
C ASN A 50 6.61 0.78 -3.23
N LEU A 51 6.40 2.05 -3.59
CA LEU A 51 5.87 2.41 -4.90
C LEU A 51 6.88 2.06 -6.00
N VAL A 52 6.43 1.31 -7.00
CA VAL A 52 7.20 0.97 -8.20
C VAL A 52 6.74 1.79 -9.39
N ASP A 53 5.42 1.94 -9.58
CA ASP A 53 4.87 2.62 -10.73
C ASP A 53 3.48 3.23 -10.45
N ARG A 54 3.05 4.15 -11.33
CA ARG A 54 1.72 4.78 -11.38
C ARG A 54 1.07 4.44 -12.72
N PRO A 55 0.58 3.20 -12.90
CA PRO A 55 -0.04 2.82 -14.16
C PRO A 55 -1.32 3.64 -14.40
N SER A 56 -1.55 4.03 -15.65
CA SER A 56 -2.80 4.69 -16.04
C SER A 56 -3.89 3.63 -16.23
N ILE A 57 -4.83 3.54 -15.27
CA ILE A 57 -6.00 2.67 -15.35
C ILE A 57 -7.26 3.54 -15.53
N SER A 58 -8.07 3.21 -16.52
CA SER A 58 -9.31 3.94 -16.82
C SER A 58 -10.20 4.02 -15.59
N HIS A 59 -10.66 5.23 -15.27
CA HIS A 59 -11.51 5.51 -14.11
C HIS A 59 -10.92 5.14 -12.73
N SER A 60 -9.60 4.93 -12.61
CA SER A 60 -8.97 4.65 -11.31
C SER A 60 -7.74 5.52 -11.02
N GLU A 61 -7.55 5.87 -9.74
CA GLU A 61 -6.23 6.21 -9.22
C GLU A 61 -5.52 4.89 -8.91
N ALA A 62 -4.30 4.70 -9.43
CA ALA A 62 -3.64 3.41 -9.35
C ALA A 62 -2.15 3.50 -9.00
N ALA A 63 -1.69 2.47 -8.31
CA ALA A 63 -0.32 2.34 -7.84
C ALA A 63 0.12 0.87 -7.91
N LEU A 64 1.26 0.62 -8.55
CA LEU A 64 1.94 -0.65 -8.44
C LEU A 64 2.94 -0.56 -7.29
N LEU A 65 2.78 -1.42 -6.30
CA LEU A 65 3.62 -1.50 -5.12
C LEU A 65 4.40 -2.82 -5.11
N LYS A 66 5.58 -2.83 -4.48
CA LYS A 66 6.39 -4.02 -4.30
C LYS A 66 6.74 -4.22 -2.84
N LYS A 67 6.52 -5.43 -2.33
CA LYS A 67 6.98 -5.82 -1.00
C LYS A 67 8.51 -5.85 -0.99
N SER A 68 9.09 -5.09 -0.10
CA SER A 68 10.52 -4.96 0.08
C SER A 68 10.90 -5.38 1.49
N ASP A 69 12.19 -5.64 1.68
CA ASP A 69 12.76 -5.98 2.99
C ASP A 69 13.09 -4.73 3.83
N ASP A 70 12.81 -3.53 3.29
CA ASP A 70 12.98 -2.22 3.96
C ASP A 70 11.78 -1.86 4.87
N GLY A 71 10.77 -2.73 4.93
CA GLY A 71 9.68 -2.60 5.91
C GLY A 71 10.15 -2.93 7.33
N PRO A 72 9.47 -2.45 8.38
CA PRO A 72 9.76 -2.89 9.74
C PRO A 72 9.65 -4.43 9.79
N ASP A 73 10.62 -5.10 10.40
CA ASP A 73 10.55 -6.55 10.62
C ASP A 73 9.27 -6.88 11.42
N ARG A 74 8.84 -8.16 11.46
CA ARG A 74 7.64 -8.64 12.19
C ARG A 74 7.58 -8.22 13.68
N ILE A 75 8.68 -7.68 14.19
CA ILE A 75 8.90 -7.20 15.56
C ILE A 75 8.94 -5.65 15.68
N GLY A 76 8.66 -4.92 14.60
CA GLY A 76 8.66 -3.45 14.58
C GLY A 76 10.05 -2.80 14.68
N ARG A 77 11.14 -3.55 14.44
CA ARG A 77 12.49 -2.98 14.40
C ARG A 77 12.80 -2.39 13.02
N PRO A 78 13.36 -1.17 12.93
CA PRO A 78 13.96 -0.70 11.69
C PRO A 78 15.17 -1.57 11.33
N LYS A 79 15.35 -1.84 10.04
CA LYS A 79 16.53 -2.52 9.49
C LYS A 79 17.69 -1.56 9.28
#